data_AF-A0A958LJM3-F1
#
_entry.id   AF-A0A958LJM3-F1
#
_cell.length_a   1.000
_cell.length_b   1.000
_cell.length_c   1.000
_cell.angle_alpha   90.00
_cell.angle_beta   90.00
_cell.angle_gamma   90.00
#
_symmetry.space_group_name_H-M   'P 1'
#
loop_
_entity.id
_entity.type
_entity.pdbx_description
1 polymer ?
#
loop_
_entity_poly.entity_id
_entity_poly.type
_entity_poly.pdbx_seq_one_letter_code
_entity_poly.pdbx_strand_id
1 'polypeptide(L)'
;EKKLYRNSGLKLRDLAETVNIPEYLVSQIINSGFKTNFYDLVNGFRIREAKGLLSLRSRESSGILEIAYEVGFNSKSAFNNAFKRRTGKTPSQFRQLARGESSFGTRI
;
A
#
# COMPACT_ATOMS: atom_id res chain seq x y z
N GLU A 1 9.14 9.97 10.24
CA GLU A 1 9.56 8.55 10.11
C GLU A 1 9.89 8.20 8.67
N LYS A 2 10.91 7.36 8.46
CA LYS A 2 11.31 6.86 7.14
C LYS A 2 10.37 5.72 6.72
N LYS A 3 9.54 5.95 5.69
CA LYS A 3 8.63 4.93 5.14
C LYS A 3 9.38 3.98 4.20
N LEU A 4 10.08 2.97 4.76
CA LEU A 4 10.87 2.00 3.98
C LEU A 4 10.08 1.32 2.86
N TYR A 5 8.79 1.04 3.10
CA TYR A 5 7.91 0.41 2.11
C TYR A 5 7.72 1.24 0.82
N ARG A 6 7.99 2.55 0.82
CA ARG A 6 7.95 3.36 -0.42
C ARG A 6 9.12 3.07 -1.35
N ASN A 7 10.21 2.48 -0.85
CA ASN A 7 11.28 2.00 -1.73
C ASN A 7 10.77 0.81 -2.54
N SER A 8 10.71 0.97 -3.86
CA SER A 8 10.20 -0.06 -4.75
C SER A 8 11.17 -1.23 -4.94
N GLY A 9 12.45 -1.02 -4.64
CA GLY A 9 13.49 -2.04 -4.61
C GLY A 9 13.65 -2.73 -3.25
N LEU A 10 12.79 -2.45 -2.27
CA LEU A 10 12.90 -3.00 -0.91
C LEU A 10 12.80 -4.54 -0.92
N LYS A 11 13.84 -5.19 -0.41
CA LYS A 11 13.97 -6.64 -0.24
C LYS A 11 13.99 -7.01 1.24
N LEU A 12 13.78 -8.30 1.50
CA LEU A 12 13.84 -8.84 2.86
C LEU A 12 15.22 -8.63 3.50
N ARG A 13 16.30 -8.79 2.72
CA ARG A 13 17.68 -8.46 3.14
C ARG A 13 17.80 -7.02 3.66
N ASP A 14 17.25 -6.03 2.96
CA ASP A 14 17.34 -4.63 3.39
C ASP A 14 16.67 -4.41 4.76
N LEU A 15 15.56 -5.10 5.01
CA LEU A 15 14.89 -5.08 6.31
C LEU A 15 15.75 -5.76 7.37
N ALA A 16 16.30 -6.94 7.07
CA ALA A 16 17.18 -7.70 7.94
C ALA A 16 18.41 -6.91 8.39
N GLU A 17 19.06 -6.20 7.46
CA GLU A 17 20.17 -5.29 7.74
C GLU A 17 19.74 -4.12 8.62
N THR A 18 18.57 -3.52 8.36
CA THR A 18 18.05 -2.39 9.14
C THR A 18 17.77 -2.76 10.59
N VAL A 19 17.29 -3.98 10.86
CA VAL A 19 16.97 -4.45 12.21
C VAL A 19 18.09 -5.28 12.85
N ASN A 20 19.21 -5.49 12.13
CA ASN A 20 20.33 -6.33 12.56
C ASN A 20 19.92 -7.75 12.99
N ILE A 21 19.05 -8.40 12.20
CA ILE A 21 18.59 -9.78 12.43
C ILE A 21 18.84 -10.60 11.16
N PRO A 22 19.30 -11.85 11.25
CA PRO A 22 19.42 -12.74 10.10
C PRO A 22 18.15 -12.84 9.26
N GLU A 23 18.29 -12.83 7.93
CA GLU A 23 17.17 -12.80 6.98
C GLU A 23 16.14 -13.92 7.21
N TYR A 24 16.61 -15.13 7.53
CA TYR A 24 15.74 -16.27 7.80
C TYR A 24 14.88 -16.06 9.06
N LEU A 25 15.43 -15.45 10.12
CA LEU A 25 14.69 -15.13 11.34
C LEU A 25 13.66 -14.05 11.09
N VAL A 26 14.00 -13.00 10.32
CA VAL A 26 13.03 -11.97 9.93
C VAL A 26 11.87 -12.60 9.14
N SER A 27 12.18 -13.49 8.19
CA SER A 27 11.15 -14.24 7.47
C SER A 27 10.29 -15.08 8.42
N GLN A 28 10.90 -15.82 9.34
CA GLN A 28 10.16 -16.62 10.31
C GLN A 28 9.27 -15.78 11.21
N ILE A 29 9.75 -14.64 11.71
CA ILE A 29 8.99 -13.70 12.54
C ILE A 29 7.80 -13.14 11.75
N ILE A 30 8.02 -12.73 10.49
CA ILE A 30 6.94 -12.21 9.63
C ILE A 30 5.87 -13.28 9.39
N ASN A 31 6.29 -14.50 9.01
CA ASN A 31 5.36 -15.59 8.74
C ASN A 31 4.61 -16.07 10.00
N SER A 32 5.29 -16.19 11.13
CA SER A 32 4.68 -16.70 12.37
C SER A 32 3.84 -15.65 13.09
N GLY A 33 4.34 -14.42 13.21
CA GLY A 33 3.71 -13.33 13.94
C GLY A 33 2.63 -12.60 13.14
N PHE A 34 2.86 -12.34 11.86
CA PHE A 34 1.90 -11.62 11.01
C PHE A 34 1.09 -12.54 10.08
N LYS A 35 1.35 -13.86 10.11
CA LYS A 35 0.66 -14.87 9.27
C LYS A 35 0.68 -14.50 7.77
N THR A 36 1.78 -13.92 7.32
CA THR A 36 1.93 -13.43 5.94
C THR A 36 3.40 -13.48 5.52
N ASN A 37 3.69 -13.30 4.23
CA ASN A 37 5.07 -13.17 3.75
C ASN A 37 5.50 -11.69 3.71
N PHE A 38 6.81 -11.47 3.56
CA PHE A 38 7.39 -10.12 3.47
C PHE A 38 6.75 -9.22 2.42
N TYR A 39 6.54 -9.73 1.20
CA TYR A 39 5.99 -8.94 0.10
C TYR A 39 4.55 -8.51 0.38
N ASP A 40 3.75 -9.42 0.93
CA ASP A 40 2.39 -9.11 1.35
C ASP A 40 2.37 -8.12 2.49
N LEU A 41 3.25 -8.27 3.49
CA LEU A 41 3.39 -7.29 4.59
C LEU A 41 3.67 -5.89 4.03
N VAL A 42 4.71 -5.74 3.20
CA VAL A 42 5.08 -4.47 2.56
C VAL A 42 3.93 -3.91 1.75
N ASN A 43 3.32 -4.73 0.87
CA ASN A 43 2.17 -4.30 0.07
C ASN A 43 0.99 -3.90 0.95
N GLY A 44 0.80 -4.50 2.12
CA GLY A 44 -0.20 -4.09 3.10
C GLY A 44 -0.02 -2.63 3.54
N PHE A 45 1.21 -2.22 3.86
CA PHE A 45 1.53 -0.82 4.18
C PHE A 45 1.32 0.10 2.97
N ARG A 46 1.81 -0.29 1.79
CA ARG A 46 1.65 0.50 0.56
C ARG A 46 0.18 0.74 0.22
N ILE A 47 -0.66 -0.29 0.28
CA ILE A 47 -2.09 -0.19 -0.01
C ILE A 47 -2.81 0.64 1.04
N ARG A 48 -2.44 0.52 2.33
CA ARG A 48 -3.00 1.36 3.39
C ARG A 48 -2.77 2.84 3.10
N GLU A 49 -1.56 3.21 2.71
CA GLU A 49 -1.24 4.59 2.33
C GLU A 49 -1.98 4.99 1.04
N ALA A 50 -1.99 4.14 0.01
CA ALA A 50 -2.68 4.42 -1.24
C ALA A 50 -4.18 4.70 -1.04
N LYS A 51 -4.86 3.98 -0.13
CA LYS A 51 -6.26 4.26 0.22
C LYS A 51 -6.41 5.70 0.74
N GLY A 52 -5.55 6.12 1.66
CA GLY A 52 -5.57 7.48 2.20
C GLY A 52 -5.36 8.53 1.11
N LEU A 53 -4.37 8.33 0.24
CA LEU A 53 -4.09 9.24 -0.89
C LEU A 53 -5.25 9.28 -1.90
N LEU A 54 -5.85 8.14 -2.23
CA LEU A 54 -6.99 8.08 -3.16
C LEU A 54 -8.25 8.76 -2.62
N SER A 55 -8.47 8.72 -1.31
CA SER A 55 -9.57 9.43 -0.66
C SER A 55 -9.29 10.92 -0.55
N LEU A 56 -8.10 11.31 -0.08
CA LEU A 56 -7.69 12.71 0.08
C LEU A 56 -7.66 13.44 -1.27
N ARG A 57 -6.99 12.84 -2.25
CA ARG A 57 -6.84 13.39 -3.61
C ARG A 57 -7.96 12.95 -4.53
N SER A 58 -9.13 12.63 -3.99
CA SER A 58 -10.22 12.05 -4.77
C SER A 58 -10.65 12.98 -5.91
N ARG A 59 -10.67 14.30 -5.69
CA ARG A 59 -11.05 15.33 -6.68
C ARG A 59 -9.89 15.91 -7.49
N GLU A 60 -8.65 15.55 -7.15
CA GLU A 60 -7.47 16.06 -7.84
C GLU A 60 -7.24 15.36 -9.18
N SER A 61 -6.48 16.01 -10.06
CA SER A 61 -6.04 15.44 -11.34
C SER A 61 -5.00 14.33 -11.19
N SER A 62 -4.32 14.25 -10.04
CA SER A 62 -3.29 13.25 -9.74
C SER A 62 -3.77 11.84 -10.07
N GLY A 63 -2.97 11.14 -10.87
CA GLY A 63 -3.35 9.85 -11.44
C GLY A 63 -3.34 8.74 -10.40
N ILE A 64 -4.19 7.72 -10.58
CA ILE A 64 -4.10 6.47 -9.82
C ILE A 64 -2.71 5.84 -9.99
N LEU A 65 -2.14 5.97 -11.18
CA LEU A 65 -0.81 5.47 -11.51
C LEU A 65 0.30 6.21 -10.76
N GLU A 66 0.17 7.54 -10.64
CA GLU A 66 1.11 8.36 -9.86
C GLU A 66 1.12 7.95 -8.39
N ILE A 67 -0.06 7.77 -7.80
CA ILE A 67 -0.20 7.26 -6.42
C ILE A 67 0.43 5.87 -6.28
N ALA A 68 0.27 4.99 -7.28
CA ALA A 68 0.88 3.66 -7.26
C ALA A 68 2.41 3.75 -7.16
N TYR A 69 3.03 4.64 -7.93
CA TYR A 69 4.48 4.89 -7.87
C TYR A 69 4.90 5.57 -6.57
N GLU A 70 4.12 6.55 -6.07
CA GLU A 70 4.40 7.26 -4.81
C GLU A 70 4.47 6.31 -3.62
N VAL A 71 3.60 5.29 -3.57
CA VAL A 71 3.59 4.29 -2.49
C VAL A 71 4.57 3.14 -2.74
N GLY A 72 5.36 3.17 -3.81
CA GLY A 72 6.46 2.23 -4.05
C GLY A 72 6.15 0.99 -4.89
N PHE A 73 5.08 0.99 -5.70
CA PHE A 73 4.92 -0.07 -6.71
C PHE A 73 5.72 0.23 -7.96
N ASN A 74 6.32 -0.79 -8.59
CA ASN A 74 7.04 -0.65 -9.88
C ASN A 74 6.14 -0.82 -11.11
N SER A 75 4.88 -1.25 -10.94
CA SER A 75 3.97 -1.42 -12.07
C SER A 75 2.51 -1.24 -11.69
N LYS A 76 1.72 -0.78 -12.67
CA LYS A 76 0.26 -0.65 -12.58
C LYS A 76 -0.43 -1.98 -12.27
N SER A 77 0.02 -3.06 -12.91
CA SER A 77 -0.58 -4.39 -12.73
C SER A 77 -0.36 -4.93 -11.32
N ALA A 78 0.85 -4.78 -10.77
CA ALA A 78 1.15 -5.19 -9.39
C ALA A 78 0.31 -4.40 -8.38
N PHE A 79 0.20 -3.07 -8.58
CA PHE A 79 -0.64 -2.22 -7.75
C PHE A 79 -2.11 -2.64 -7.80
N ASN A 80 -2.69 -2.77 -9.00
CA ASN A 80 -4.10 -3.14 -9.15
C ASN A 80 -4.43 -4.48 -8.50
N ASN A 81 -3.57 -5.49 -8.69
CA ASN A 81 -3.74 -6.82 -8.11
C ASN A 81 -3.66 -6.78 -6.58
N ALA A 82 -2.66 -6.09 -6.02
CA ALA A 82 -2.52 -5.95 -4.58
C ALA A 82 -3.68 -5.15 -3.96
N PHE A 83 -4.10 -4.07 -4.61
CA PHE A 83 -5.20 -3.22 -4.15
C PHE A 83 -6.53 -3.98 -4.16
N LYS A 84 -6.86 -4.68 -5.25
CA LYS A 84 -8.08 -5.48 -5.34
C LYS A 84 -8.07 -6.63 -4.34
N ARG A 85 -6.95 -7.35 -4.18
CA ARG A 85 -6.82 -8.42 -3.18
C ARG A 85 -7.06 -7.92 -1.76
N ARG A 86 -6.54 -6.74 -1.42
CA ARG A 86 -6.62 -6.17 -0.06
C ARG A 86 -7.93 -5.45 0.25
N THR A 87 -8.63 -4.93 -0.77
CA THR A 87 -9.81 -4.04 -0.57
C THR A 87 -11.10 -4.57 -1.20
N GLY A 88 -11.02 -5.61 -2.02
CA GLY A 88 -12.13 -6.13 -2.82
C GLY A 88 -12.52 -5.26 -4.02
N LYS A 89 -11.87 -4.09 -4.22
CA LYS A 89 -12.23 -3.11 -5.25
C LYS A 89 -11.01 -2.69 -6.06
N THR A 90 -11.21 -2.25 -7.29
CA THR A 90 -10.12 -1.60 -8.04
C THR A 90 -9.83 -0.21 -7.47
N PRO A 91 -8.61 0.33 -7.67
CA PRO A 91 -8.30 1.70 -7.22
C PRO A 91 -9.27 2.74 -7.79
N SER A 92 -9.73 2.58 -9.03
CA SER A 92 -10.70 3.48 -9.67
C SER A 92 -12.06 3.43 -9.00
N GLN A 93 -12.57 2.22 -8.72
CA GLN A 93 -13.80 2.03 -7.97
C GLN A 93 -13.70 2.64 -6.57
N PHE A 94 -12.57 2.43 -5.88
CA PHE A 94 -12.33 2.99 -4.56
C PHE A 94 -12.34 4.53 -4.58
N ARG A 95 -11.64 5.15 -5.54
CA ARG A 95 -11.62 6.62 -5.71
C ARG A 95 -13.02 7.17 -6.01
N GLN A 96 -13.81 6.49 -6.84
CA GLN A 96 -15.17 6.93 -7.18
C GLN A 96 -16.08 6.96 -5.94
N LEU A 97 -16.00 5.95 -5.08
CA LEU A 97 -16.76 5.90 -3.83
C LEU A 97 -16.38 7.07 -2.89
N ALA A 98 -15.08 7.35 -2.74
CA ALA A 98 -14.61 8.47 -1.94
C ALA A 98 -15.11 9.85 -2.42
N ARG A 99 -15.30 10.02 -3.74
CA ARG A 99 -15.91 11.24 -4.32
C ARG A 99 -17.40 11.37 -3.95
N GLY A 100 -18.12 10.26 -3.91
CA GLY A 100 -19.55 10.21 -3.58
C GLY A 100 -19.84 10.48 -2.10
N GLU A 101 -19.06 9.89 -1.19
CA GLU A 101 -19.24 10.03 0.26
C GLU A 101 -19.00 11.48 0.75
N SER A 102 -18.10 12.23 0.12
CA SER A 102 -17.82 13.63 0.47
C SER A 102 -19.00 14.59 0.20
N SER A 103 -20.05 14.15 -0.51
CA SER A 103 -21.21 14.99 -0.85
C SER A 103 -22.38 14.84 0.14
N PHE A 104 -22.30 13.89 1.08
CA PHE A 104 -23.36 13.62 2.07
C PHE A 104 -23.01 14.09 3.50
N GLY A 105 -21.79 14.59 3.74
CA GLY A 105 -21.26 14.87 5.09
C GLY A 105 -21.52 16.25 5.71
N THR A 106 -22.30 17.15 5.10
CA THR A 106 -22.58 18.50 5.66
C THR A 106 -24.08 18.72 5.88
N ARG A 107 -24.71 17.84 6.65
CA ARG A 107 -26.01 18.09 7.26
C ARG A 107 -26.06 17.47 8.64
N ILE A 108 -25.47 18.16 9.62
CA ILE A 108 -25.97 18.32 11.00
C ILE A 108 -25.57 19.72 11.43
#